data_AF-A0A7W0R4S0-F1
#
_entry.id   AF-A0A7W0R4S0-F1
#
_cell.length_a   1.000
_cell.length_b   1.000
_cell.length_c   1.000
_cell.angle_alpha   90.00
_cell.angle_beta   90.00
_cell.angle_gamma   90.00
#
_symmetry.space_group_name_H-M   'P 1'
#
loop_
_entity.id
_entity.type
_entity.pdbx_description
1 polymer ?
#
loop_
_entity_poly.entity_id
_entity_poly.type
_entity_poly.pdbx_seq_one_letter_code
_entity_poly.pdbx_strand_id
1 'polypeptide(L)' 'MEVKIGVQHSPRELTVDSPESPDEVQTAITEAIDRGRGVLTLVDERGRRVVIPV' A
#
# COMPACT_ATOMS: atom_id res chain seq x y z
N MET A 1 7.69 5.98 -8.35
CA MET A 1 8.69 5.16 -7.60
C MET A 1 8.12 3.74 -7.49
N GLU A 2 8.87 2.67 -7.74
CA GLU A 2 8.33 1.29 -7.73
C GLU A 2 8.25 0.75 -6.29
N VAL A 3 7.04 0.57 -5.74
CA VAL A 3 6.84 0.00 -4.39
C VAL A 3 6.25 -1.40 -4.52
N LYS A 4 6.93 -2.40 -3.95
CA LYS A 4 6.48 -3.80 -3.89
C LYS A 4 5.86 -4.10 -2.54
N ILE A 5 4.58 -4.45 -2.53
CA ILE A 5 3.82 -4.78 -1.32
C ILE A 5 3.44 -6.26 -1.36
N GLY A 6 3.92 -7.01 -0.36
CA GLY A 6 3.57 -8.41 -0.17
C GLY A 6 2.27 -8.55 0.62
N VAL A 7 1.30 -9.27 0.07
CA VAL A 7 0.03 -9.56 0.75
C VAL A 7 0.19 -10.88 1.52
N GLN A 8 0.00 -10.88 2.84
CA GLN A 8 0.02 -12.13 3.61
C GLN A 8 -1.09 -13.06 3.11
N HIS A 9 -0.76 -14.33 2.86
CA HIS A 9 -1.66 -15.37 2.32
C HIS A 9 -2.12 -15.21 0.86
N SER A 10 -1.49 -14.34 0.06
CA SER A 10 -1.66 -14.33 -1.39
C SER A 10 -0.30 -14.41 -2.09
N PRO A 11 -0.08 -15.31 -3.07
CA PRO A 11 1.19 -15.40 -3.80
C PRO A 11 1.38 -14.25 -4.81
N ARG A 12 0.61 -13.16 -4.68
CA ARG A 12 0.57 -12.06 -5.63
C ARG A 12 1.32 -10.87 -5.04
N GLU A 13 2.45 -10.52 -5.64
CA GLU A 13 3.10 -9.24 -5.42
C GLU A 13 2.28 -8.13 -6.07
N LEU A 14 2.03 -7.04 -5.34
CA LEU A 14 1.41 -5.85 -5.91
C LEU A 14 2.46 -4.76 -6.04
N THR A 15 2.70 -4.35 -7.28
CA THR A 15 3.54 -3.19 -7.59
C THR A 15 2.63 -1.97 -7.73
N VAL A 16 2.87 -0.95 -6.90
CA VAL A 16 2.16 0.33 -6.97
C VAL A 16 3.18 1.44 -7.24
N ASP A 17 3.02 2.12 -8.37
CA ASP A 17 3.75 3.36 -8.65
C ASP A 17 3.03 4.52 -7.95
N SER A 18 3.49 4.85 -6.74
CA SER A 18 2.99 6.01 -6.00
C SER A 18 3.90 7.23 -6.22
N PRO A 19 3.33 8.45 -6.29
CA PRO A 19 4.09 9.70 -6.24
C PRO A 19 4.62 10.02 -4.83
N GLU A 20 4.18 9.29 -3.81
CA GLU A 20 4.54 9.52 -2.40
C GLU A 20 5.97 9.04 -2.10
N SER A 21 6.57 9.62 -1.07
CA SER A 21 7.90 9.21 -0.60
C SER A 21 7.84 7.87 0.16
N PRO A 22 8.93 7.09 0.20
CA PRO A 22 8.92 5.78 0.86
C PRO A 22 8.59 5.85 2.35
N ASP A 23 8.98 6.92 3.05
CA ASP A 23 8.65 7.13 4.46
C ASP A 23 7.15 7.39 4.69
N GLU A 24 6.50 8.12 3.80
CA GLU A 24 5.05 8.37 3.85
C GLU A 24 4.28 7.06 3.62
N VAL A 25 4.69 6.26 2.64
CA VAL A 25 4.08 4.96 2.36
C VAL A 25 4.28 3.99 3.52
N GLN A 26 5.48 3.93 4.10
CA GLN A 26 5.75 3.11 5.28
C GLN A 26 4.85 3.52 6.45
N THR A 27 4.71 4.82 6.70
CA THR A 27 3.83 5.35 7.75
C THR A 27 2.37 4.96 7.50
N ALA A 28 1.89 5.09 6.26
CA ALA A 28 0.53 4.70 5.90
C ALA A 28 0.26 3.19 6.08
N ILE A 29 1.25 2.35 5.75
CA ILE A 29 1.20 0.89 5.99
C ILE A 29 1.12 0.60 7.49
N THR A 30 2.02 1.17 8.30
CA THR A 30 2.03 0.99 9.76
C THR A 30 0.72 1.45 10.38
N GLU A 31 0.19 2.62 9.98
CA GLU A 31 -1.10 3.10 10.45
C GLU A 31 -2.28 2.20 10.04
N ALA A 32 -2.23 1.59 8.85
CA ALA A 32 -3.28 0.68 8.38
C ALA A 32 -3.31 -0.62 9.20
N ILE A 33 -2.14 -1.15 9.53
CA ILE A 33 -1.96 -2.33 10.39
C ILE A 33 -2.39 -2.00 11.83
N ASP A 34 -1.83 -0.95 12.42
CA ASP A 34 -2.05 -0.60 13.85
C ASP A 34 -3.50 -0.21 14.15
N ARG A 35 -4.17 0.48 13.20
CA ARG A 35 -5.57 0.88 13.38
C ARG A 35 -6.55 -0.28 13.17
N GLY A 36 -6.07 -1.48 12.83
CA GLY A 36 -6.91 -2.68 12.66
C GLY A 36 -7.99 -2.51 11.58
N ARG A 37 -7.81 -1.57 10.65
CA ARG A 37 -8.80 -1.26 9.61
C ARG A 37 -8.87 -2.36 8.55
N GLY A 38 -7.91 -3.27 8.52
CA GLY A 38 -7.88 -4.43 7.63
C GLY A 38 -7.69 -4.07 6.15
N VAL A 39 -7.59 -2.78 5.82
CA VAL A 39 -7.36 -2.28 4.46
C VAL A 39 -6.45 -1.04 4.45
N LEU A 40 -5.43 -1.08 3.61
CA LEU A 40 -4.59 0.03 3.20
C LEU A 40 -5.10 0.57 1.86
N THR A 41 -5.23 1.90 1.74
CA THR A 41 -5.61 2.55 0.50
C THR A 41 -4.47 3.44 0.03
N LEU A 42 -3.98 3.20 -1.18
CA LEU A 42 -2.95 4.01 -1.84
C LEU A 42 -3.52 4.63 -3.12
N VAL A 43 -2.92 5.72 -3.57
CA VAL A 43 -3.26 6.35 -4.86
C VAL A 43 -2.03 6.29 -5.74
N ASP A 44 -2.16 5.73 -6.94
CA ASP A 44 -1.06 5.68 -7.89
C ASP A 44 -0.87 7.01 -8.63
N GLU A 45 0.23 7.15 -9.37
CA GLU A 45 0.56 8.35 -10.17
C GLU A 45 -0.50 8.68 -11.24
N ARG A 46 -1.35 7.72 -11.61
CA ARG A 46 -2.43 7.88 -12.59
C ARG A 46 -3.76 8.24 -11.92
N GLY A 47 -3.76 8.48 -10.61
CA GLY A 47 -4.95 8.79 -9.82
C GLY A 47 -5.86 7.58 -9.55
N ARG A 48 -5.40 6.36 -9.82
CA ARG A 48 -6.14 5.13 -9.50
C ARG A 48 -5.96 4.81 -8.04
N ARG A 49 -7.07 4.45 -7.40
CA ARG A 49 -7.09 4.01 -6.00
C ARG A 49 -6.83 2.51 -5.92
N VAL A 50 -5.81 2.14 -5.16
CA VAL A 50 -5.44 0.77 -4.89
C VAL A 50 -5.84 0.45 -3.45
N VAL A 51 -6.65 -0.57 -3.25
CA VAL A 51 -7.08 -1.01 -1.92
C VAL A 51 -6.49 -2.38 -1.67
N ILE A 52 -5.71 -2.49 -0.59
CA ILE A 52 -4.92 -3.65 -0.23
C ILE A 52 -5.41 -4.12 1.14
N PRO A 53 -5.95 -5.34 1.27
CA PRO A 53 -6.23 -5.88 2.59
C PRO A 53 -4.91 -6.15 3.33
N VAL A 54 -4.79 -5.65 4.58
CA VAL A 54 -3.60 -5.81 5.43
C VAL A 54 -3.73 -6.99 6.40
#